data_AF-A0A7C7YTN9-F1
#
_entry.id   AF-A0A7C7YTN9-F1
#
_cell.length_a   1.000
_cell.length_b   1.000
_cell.length_c   1.000
_cell.angle_alpha   90.00
_cell.angle_beta   90.00
_cell.angle_gamma   90.00
#
_symmetry.space_group_name_H-M   'P 1'
#
loop_
_entity.id
_entity.type
_entity.pdbx_description
1 polymer ?
#
loop_
_entity_poly.entity_id
_entity_poly.type
_entity_poly.pdbx_seq_one_letter_code
_entity_poly.pdbx_strand_id
1 'polypeptide(L)'
;MIFLSLLQESSSAADEFSLAWIDWIAVGLLFSFLGLGILRGLWWQVVRLAGLAASGALAWTFAGGWGAKLEASLEISNQVAVGAVWLGLFLAGIVITALLGTLGKKSLAAMQLGLMDRAGGALAGLITGLFLHAGLLVGLSYLAPKAWAARILEDTYSVSLLDFAMRHEALVRGHSPSTESLKDWLPVMSKDSGLVR
;
A
#
# COMPACT_ATOMS: atom_id res chain seq x y z
N MET A 1 -30.80 3.54 -36.05
CA MET A 1 -30.83 2.72 -34.82
C MET A 1 -29.45 2.16 -34.48
N ILE A 2 -28.76 1.47 -35.39
CA ILE A 2 -27.42 0.88 -35.13
C ILE A 2 -26.37 1.90 -34.62
N PHE A 3 -26.35 3.12 -35.17
CA PHE A 3 -25.39 4.17 -34.77
C PHE A 3 -25.59 4.69 -33.33
N LEU A 4 -26.83 4.72 -32.84
CA LEU A 4 -27.13 5.10 -31.44
C LEU A 4 -26.73 3.99 -30.46
N SER A 5 -26.90 2.73 -30.85
CA SER A 5 -26.44 1.58 -30.07
C SER A 5 -24.91 1.57 -29.93
N LEU A 6 -24.16 1.85 -31.00
CA LEU A 6 -22.70 1.93 -30.96
C LEU A 6 -22.18 3.10 -30.10
N LEU A 7 -22.85 4.26 -30.13
CA LEU A 7 -22.51 5.38 -29.25
C LEU A 7 -22.79 5.07 -27.78
N GLN A 8 -23.88 4.34 -27.49
CA GLN A 8 -24.22 3.94 -26.13
C GLN A 8 -23.24 2.88 -25.60
N GLU A 9 -22.80 1.95 -26.45
CA GLU A 9 -21.76 0.96 -26.13
C GLU A 9 -20.40 1.64 -25.86
N SER A 10 -20.01 2.65 -26.66
CA SER A 10 -18.77 3.41 -26.42
C SER A 10 -18.84 4.29 -25.17
N SER A 11 -20.02 4.80 -24.81
CA SER A 11 -20.22 5.56 -23.58
C SER A 11 -20.12 4.65 -22.35
N SER A 12 -20.65 3.43 -22.45
CA SER A 12 -20.59 2.42 -21.40
C SER A 12 -19.17 1.88 -21.20
N ALA A 13 -18.42 1.67 -22.29
CA ALA A 13 -17.02 1.25 -22.24
C ALA A 13 -16.08 2.33 -21.71
N ALA A 14 -16.40 3.62 -21.89
CA ALA A 14 -15.63 4.72 -21.32
C ALA A 14 -15.86 4.86 -19.80
N ASP A 15 -17.06 4.56 -19.30
CA ASP A 15 -17.36 4.50 -17.86
C ASP A 15 -16.69 3.29 -17.17
N GLU A 16 -16.48 2.18 -17.88
CA GLU A 16 -15.81 0.98 -17.36
C GLU A 16 -14.34 1.22 -16.94
N PHE A 17 -13.69 2.26 -17.48
CA PHE A 17 -12.33 2.65 -17.11
C PHE A 17 -12.26 3.76 -16.04
N SER A 18 -13.38 4.07 -15.37
CA SER A 18 -13.38 5.03 -14.26
C SER A 18 -12.70 4.43 -13.01
N LEU A 19 -11.37 4.37 -13.02
CA LEU A 19 -10.56 4.04 -11.86
C LEU A 19 -10.88 4.99 -10.71
N ALA A 20 -11.09 4.43 -9.53
CA ALA A 20 -11.21 5.23 -8.32
C ALA A 20 -9.95 6.09 -8.12
N TRP A 21 -10.10 7.27 -7.54
CA TRP A 21 -8.97 8.19 -7.30
C TRP A 21 -7.84 7.54 -6.48
N ILE A 22 -8.17 6.56 -5.64
CA ILE A 22 -7.18 5.80 -4.86
C ILE A 22 -6.36 4.83 -5.72
N ASP A 23 -6.95 4.29 -6.79
CA ASP A 23 -6.24 3.46 -7.77
C ASP A 23 -5.34 4.34 -8.65
N TRP A 24 -5.73 5.60 -8.91
CA TRP A 24 -4.85 6.58 -9.55
C TRP A 24 -3.60 6.89 -8.72
N ILE A 25 -3.72 6.90 -7.38
CA ILE A 25 -2.54 7.01 -6.50
C ILE A 25 -1.63 5.80 -6.67
N ALA A 26 -2.21 4.59 -6.73
CA ALA A 26 -1.45 3.36 -6.97
C ALA A 26 -0.68 3.45 -8.29
N VAL A 27 -1.35 3.82 -9.38
CA VAL A 27 -0.77 4.01 -10.70
C VAL A 27 0.36 5.04 -10.67
N GLY A 28 0.12 6.20 -10.05
CA GLY A 28 1.13 7.25 -9.91
C GLY A 28 2.38 6.77 -9.15
N LEU A 29 2.21 6.02 -8.07
CA LEU A 29 3.32 5.41 -7.33
C LEU A 29 4.07 4.37 -8.17
N LEU A 30 3.36 3.48 -8.85
CA LEU A 30 3.97 2.45 -9.70
C LEU A 30 4.82 3.08 -10.81
N PHE A 31 4.29 4.06 -11.55
CA PHE A 31 5.04 4.74 -12.61
C PHE A 31 6.21 5.55 -12.07
N SER A 32 6.06 6.22 -10.92
CA SER A 32 7.15 6.96 -10.29
C SER A 32 8.29 6.03 -9.91
N PHE A 33 7.99 4.89 -9.30
CA PHE A 33 9.01 3.94 -8.88
C PHE A 33 9.58 3.12 -10.04
N LEU A 34 8.80 2.85 -11.08
CA LEU A 34 9.28 2.29 -12.35
C LEU A 34 10.35 3.20 -12.96
N GLY A 35 10.04 4.50 -13.11
CA GLY A 35 10.99 5.49 -13.62
C GLY A 35 12.23 5.61 -12.74
N LEU A 36 12.06 5.70 -11.42
CA LEU A 36 13.19 5.69 -10.48
C LEU A 36 14.03 4.42 -10.58
N GLY A 37 13.40 3.27 -10.85
CA GLY A 37 14.06 1.98 -11.03
C GLY A 37 14.92 1.93 -12.28
N ILE A 38 14.40 2.42 -13.41
CA ILE A 38 15.16 2.55 -14.66
C ILE A 38 16.35 3.51 -14.48
N LEU A 39 16.16 4.61 -13.74
CA LEU A 39 17.17 5.65 -13.58
C LEU A 39 18.26 5.32 -12.56
N ARG A 40 17.91 4.63 -11.46
CA ARG A 40 18.84 4.34 -10.35
C ARG A 40 19.39 2.92 -10.38
N GLY A 41 18.84 2.04 -11.20
CA GLY A 41 19.30 0.66 -11.32
C GLY A 41 18.78 -0.27 -10.23
N LEU A 42 19.14 -1.55 -10.33
CA LEU A 42 18.61 -2.62 -9.49
C LEU A 42 19.06 -2.49 -8.04
N TRP A 43 20.34 -2.23 -7.80
CA TRP A 43 20.90 -2.18 -6.44
C TRP A 43 20.17 -1.19 -5.53
N TRP A 44 19.88 0.00 -6.04
CA TRP A 44 19.15 1.03 -5.29
C TRP A 44 17.73 0.60 -4.92
N GLN A 45 17.06 -0.10 -5.83
CA GLN A 45 15.72 -0.57 -5.57
C GLN A 45 15.71 -1.76 -4.61
N VAL A 46 16.73 -2.63 -4.64
CA VAL A 46 16.88 -3.71 -3.65
C VAL A 46 17.08 -3.14 -2.24
N VAL A 47 17.99 -2.19 -2.05
CA VAL A 47 18.20 -1.54 -0.75
C VAL A 47 16.93 -0.85 -0.27
N ARG A 48 16.23 -0.16 -1.18
CA ARG A 48 14.98 0.53 -0.86
C ARG A 48 13.87 -0.46 -0.49
N LEU A 49 13.70 -1.53 -1.24
CA LEU A 49 12.71 -2.58 -0.98
C LEU A 49 12.99 -3.26 0.36
N ALA A 50 14.25 -3.57 0.65
CA ALA A 50 14.65 -4.15 1.92
C ALA A 50 14.33 -3.22 3.10
N GLY A 51 14.64 -1.92 2.99
CA GLY A 51 14.29 -0.98 4.04
C GLY A 51 12.80 -0.70 4.16
N LEU A 52 12.04 -0.74 3.06
CA LEU A 52 10.57 -0.66 3.08
C LEU A 52 9.97 -1.87 3.82
N ALA A 53 10.44 -3.08 3.51
CA ALA A 53 10.01 -4.30 4.19
C ALA A 53 10.39 -4.29 5.68
N ALA A 54 11.61 -3.87 6.01
CA ALA A 54 12.06 -3.71 7.39
C ALA A 54 11.19 -2.68 8.14
N SER A 55 10.85 -1.56 7.50
CA SER A 55 10.00 -0.52 8.10
C SER A 55 8.60 -1.05 8.39
N GLY A 56 8.00 -1.82 7.47
CA GLY A 56 6.72 -2.49 7.71
C GLY A 56 6.79 -3.48 8.87
N ALA A 57 7.82 -4.32 8.90
CA ALA A 57 8.04 -5.29 9.98
C ALA A 57 8.21 -4.62 11.35
N LEU A 58 8.97 -3.53 11.43
CA LEU A 58 9.14 -2.73 12.64
C LEU A 58 7.83 -2.06 13.05
N ALA A 59 7.12 -1.45 12.09
CA ALA A 59 5.82 -0.84 12.34
C ALA A 59 4.84 -1.85 12.94
N TRP A 60 4.73 -3.04 12.37
CA TRP A 60 3.89 -4.10 12.95
C TRP A 60 4.34 -4.49 14.36
N THR A 61 5.63 -4.73 14.56
CA THR A 61 6.17 -5.18 15.85
C THR A 61 5.92 -4.17 16.96
N PHE A 62 6.09 -2.87 16.70
CA PHE A 62 6.04 -1.84 17.73
C PHE A 62 4.70 -1.11 17.82
N ALA A 63 3.84 -1.15 16.80
CA ALA A 63 2.59 -0.39 16.78
C ALA A 63 1.65 -0.70 17.95
N GLY A 64 1.50 -1.96 18.34
CA GLY A 64 0.64 -2.32 19.47
C GLY A 64 1.14 -1.76 20.80
N GLY A 65 2.42 -2.00 21.11
CA GLY A 65 3.01 -1.59 22.39
C GLY A 65 3.14 -0.06 22.54
N TRP A 66 3.47 0.64 21.46
CA TRP A 66 3.55 2.11 21.47
C TRP A 66 2.18 2.75 21.28
N GLY A 67 1.26 2.10 20.56
CA GLY A 67 -0.13 2.54 20.40
C GLY A 67 -0.86 2.60 21.74
N ALA A 68 -0.73 1.58 22.59
CA ALA A 68 -1.33 1.58 23.93
C ALA A 68 -0.81 2.74 24.81
N LYS A 69 0.48 3.08 24.71
CA LYS A 69 1.05 4.24 25.42
C LYS A 69 0.50 5.56 24.89
N LEU A 70 0.31 5.66 23.57
CA LEU A 70 -0.23 6.85 22.93
C LEU A 70 -1.71 7.04 23.28
N GLU A 71 -2.50 5.96 23.27
CA GLU A 71 -3.90 5.94 23.73
C GLU A 71 -4.01 6.47 25.17
N ALA A 72 -3.20 5.94 26.09
CA ALA A 72 -3.19 6.38 27.49
C ALA A 72 -2.79 7.86 27.68
N SER A 73 -2.02 8.42 26.74
CA SER A 73 -1.53 9.80 26.84
C SER A 73 -2.47 10.83 26.21
N LEU A 74 -3.25 10.43 25.20
CA LEU A 74 -4.06 11.34 24.39
C LEU A 74 -5.57 11.08 24.48
N GLU A 75 -6.00 10.06 25.23
CA GLU A 75 -7.42 9.66 25.38
C GLU A 75 -8.13 9.42 24.04
N ILE A 76 -7.39 8.98 23.02
CA ILE A 76 -7.92 8.62 21.71
C ILE A 76 -8.22 7.13 21.63
N SER A 77 -9.08 6.70 20.71
CA SER A 77 -9.36 5.28 20.51
C SER A 77 -8.09 4.48 20.20
N ASN A 78 -7.93 3.30 20.82
CA ASN A 78 -6.84 2.36 20.54
C ASN A 78 -6.55 2.16 19.04
N GLN A 79 -7.59 2.00 18.21
CA GLN A 79 -7.44 1.80 16.76
C GLN A 79 -6.65 2.94 16.10
N VAL A 80 -7.04 4.19 16.38
CA VAL A 80 -6.38 5.39 15.84
C VAL A 80 -4.97 5.53 16.42
N ALA A 81 -4.77 5.23 17.70
CA ALA A 81 -3.45 5.29 18.33
C ALA A 81 -2.46 4.30 17.70
N VAL A 82 -2.86 3.03 17.56
CA VAL A 82 -2.07 1.99 16.88
C VAL A 82 -1.82 2.35 15.43
N GLY A 83 -2.84 2.85 14.72
CA GLY A 83 -2.71 3.32 13.34
C GLY A 83 -1.70 4.45 13.16
N ALA A 84 -1.78 5.47 14.01
CA ALA A 84 -0.88 6.62 13.97
C ALA A 84 0.57 6.20 14.23
N VAL A 85 0.79 5.32 15.22
CA VAL A 85 2.12 4.77 15.52
C VAL A 85 2.61 3.92 14.36
N TRP A 86 1.79 3.02 13.83
CA TRP A 86 2.16 2.16 12.70
C TRP A 86 2.59 2.99 11.50
N LEU A 87 1.77 3.97 11.10
CA LEU A 87 2.05 4.83 9.96
C LEU A 87 3.28 5.70 10.22
N GLY A 88 3.41 6.25 11.42
CA GLY A 88 4.58 7.03 11.82
C GLY A 88 5.87 6.23 11.73
N LEU A 89 5.90 5.00 12.27
CA LEU A 89 7.06 4.10 12.20
C LEU A 89 7.38 3.69 10.77
N PHE A 90 6.37 3.37 9.97
CA PHE A 90 6.53 3.00 8.57
C PHE A 90 7.16 4.15 7.75
N LEU A 91 6.60 5.35 7.86
CA LEU A 91 7.12 6.54 7.17
C LEU A 91 8.52 6.93 7.67
N ALA A 92 8.75 6.88 8.98
CA ALA A 92 10.08 7.15 9.55
C ALA A 92 11.13 6.18 9.02
N GLY A 93 10.80 4.88 8.96
CA GLY A 93 11.69 3.85 8.43
C GLY A 93 11.99 4.04 6.94
N ILE A 94 11.00 4.47 6.13
CA ILE A 94 11.21 4.82 4.72
C ILE A 94 12.19 5.99 4.60
N VAL A 95 12.01 7.04 5.41
CA VAL A 95 12.90 8.22 5.40
C VAL A 95 14.32 7.80 5.80
N ILE A 96 14.48 7.02 6.87
CA ILE A 96 15.78 6.51 7.31
C ILE A 96 16.45 5.68 6.21
N THR A 97 15.71 4.77 5.58
CA THR A 97 16.21 3.95 4.46
C THR A 97 16.63 4.81 3.29
N ALA A 98 15.85 5.83 2.94
CA ALA A 98 16.18 6.75 1.86
C ALA A 98 17.49 7.51 2.15
N LEU A 99 17.68 7.97 3.39
CA LEU A 99 18.90 8.63 3.84
C LEU A 99 20.10 7.68 3.80
N LEU A 100 19.96 6.45 4.33
CA LEU A 100 21.01 5.41 4.25
C LEU A 100 21.39 5.10 2.81
N GLY A 101 20.40 5.02 1.93
CA GLY A 101 20.62 4.91 0.50
C GLY A 101 21.55 6.02 0.00
N THR A 102 21.22 7.30 0.27
CA THR A 102 22.03 8.44 -0.21
C THR A 102 23.50 8.39 0.20
N LEU A 103 23.81 7.83 1.37
CA LEU A 103 25.18 7.64 1.86
C LEU A 103 25.95 6.57 1.06
N GLY A 104 25.25 5.58 0.50
CA GLY A 104 25.82 4.51 -0.32
C GLY A 104 26.25 4.93 -1.74
N LYS A 105 26.04 6.18 -2.15
CA LYS A 105 26.35 6.68 -3.51
C LYS A 105 27.80 6.47 -3.94
N LYS A 106 28.76 6.44 -3.01
CA LYS A 106 30.19 6.29 -3.34
C LYS A 106 30.54 4.89 -3.87
N SER A 107 29.74 3.87 -3.58
CA SER A 107 30.02 2.49 -4.01
C SER A 107 29.58 2.17 -5.45
N LEU A 108 28.72 3.00 -6.04
CA LEU A 108 28.09 2.72 -7.35
C LEU A 108 28.80 3.33 -8.56
N ALA A 109 29.72 4.26 -8.37
CA ALA A 109 30.45 4.89 -9.48
C ALA A 109 31.29 3.87 -10.29
N ALA A 110 31.49 2.65 -9.77
CA ALA A 110 32.23 1.58 -10.43
C ALA A 110 31.35 0.59 -11.22
N MET A 111 30.02 0.65 -11.11
CA MET A 111 29.13 -0.27 -11.82
C MET A 111 28.66 0.38 -13.12
N GLN A 112 29.23 -0.05 -14.25
CA GLN A 112 28.62 0.23 -15.55
C GLN A 112 27.26 -0.48 -15.62
N LEU A 113 26.19 0.29 -15.42
CA LEU A 113 24.82 -0.21 -15.41
C LEU A 113 24.43 -0.65 -16.82
N GLY A 114 24.49 -1.96 -17.07
CA GLY A 114 23.98 -2.56 -18.30
C GLY A 114 22.45 -2.49 -18.38
N LEU A 115 21.90 -2.79 -19.56
CA LEU A 115 20.45 -2.84 -19.79
C LEU A 115 19.72 -3.77 -18.79
N MET A 116 20.35 -4.87 -18.39
CA MET A 116 19.80 -5.83 -17.42
C MET A 116 19.61 -5.20 -16.03
N ASP A 117 20.53 -4.35 -15.59
CA ASP A 117 20.40 -3.67 -14.30
C ASP A 117 19.23 -2.68 -14.30
N ARG A 118 19.01 -1.97 -15.41
CA ARG A 118 17.87 -1.05 -15.55
C ARG A 118 16.54 -1.79 -15.60
N ALA A 119 16.48 -2.92 -16.29
CA ALA A 119 15.28 -3.77 -16.33
C ALA A 119 14.96 -4.35 -14.95
N GLY A 120 15.98 -4.84 -14.24
CA GLY A 120 15.85 -5.29 -12.85
C GLY A 120 15.40 -4.15 -11.92
N GLY A 121 15.99 -2.96 -12.08
CA GLY A 121 15.60 -1.76 -11.36
C GLY A 121 14.14 -1.38 -11.62
N ALA A 122 13.68 -1.43 -12.87
CA ALA A 122 12.29 -1.17 -13.23
C ALA A 122 11.32 -2.12 -12.50
N LEU A 123 11.58 -3.43 -12.55
CA LEU A 123 10.77 -4.44 -11.88
C LEU A 123 10.78 -4.27 -10.35
N ALA A 124 11.96 -4.12 -9.77
CA ALA A 124 12.10 -3.87 -8.33
C ALA A 124 11.42 -2.55 -7.91
N GLY A 125 11.45 -1.54 -8.78
CA GLY A 125 10.71 -0.30 -8.62
C GLY A 125 9.20 -0.53 -8.55
N LEU A 126 8.62 -1.27 -9.51
CA LEU A 126 7.19 -1.61 -9.48
C LEU A 126 6.80 -2.32 -8.18
N ILE A 127 7.57 -3.33 -7.77
CA ILE A 127 7.35 -4.05 -6.51
C ILE A 127 7.40 -3.07 -5.33
N THR A 128 8.38 -2.17 -5.30
CA THR A 128 8.52 -1.17 -4.23
C THR A 128 7.33 -0.21 -4.20
N GLY A 129 6.86 0.26 -5.36
CA GLY A 129 5.67 1.12 -5.47
C GLY A 129 4.42 0.41 -4.96
N LEU A 130 4.26 -0.87 -5.29
CA LEU A 130 3.15 -1.69 -4.82
C LEU A 130 3.17 -1.89 -3.30
N PHE A 131 4.33 -2.21 -2.72
CA PHE A 131 4.49 -2.34 -1.27
C PHE A 131 4.24 -1.02 -0.53
N LEU A 132 4.68 0.09 -1.11
CA LEU A 132 4.43 1.41 -0.53
C LEU A 132 2.93 1.73 -0.54
N HIS A 133 2.25 1.49 -1.67
CA HIS A 133 0.80 1.67 -1.77
C HIS A 133 0.06 0.80 -0.76
N ALA A 134 0.40 -0.49 -0.67
CA ALA A 134 -0.18 -1.41 0.32
C ALA A 134 0.02 -0.91 1.76
N GLY A 135 1.22 -0.42 2.10
CA GLY A 135 1.48 0.13 3.42
C GLY A 135 0.65 1.40 3.71
N LEU A 136 0.48 2.28 2.72
CA LEU A 136 -0.38 3.46 2.87
C LEU A 136 -1.85 3.07 3.07
N LEU A 137 -2.35 2.06 2.34
CA LEU A 137 -3.71 1.55 2.52
C LEU A 137 -3.91 0.96 3.92
N VAL A 138 -2.93 0.20 4.43
CA VAL A 138 -2.95 -0.32 5.81
C VAL A 138 -3.04 0.84 6.80
N GLY A 139 -2.13 1.82 6.71
CA GLY A 139 -2.16 2.98 7.62
C GLY A 139 -3.47 3.77 7.54
N LEU A 140 -4.00 3.97 6.33
CA LEU A 140 -5.28 4.65 6.11
C LEU A 140 -6.44 3.86 6.73
N SER A 141 -6.44 2.53 6.64
CA SER A 141 -7.50 1.69 7.21
C SER A 141 -7.59 1.77 8.75
N TYR A 142 -6.48 2.07 9.43
CA TYR A 142 -6.48 2.32 10.87
C TYR A 142 -6.98 3.72 11.23
N LEU A 143 -6.65 4.73 10.42
CA LEU A 143 -6.92 6.13 10.73
C LEU A 143 -8.29 6.61 10.24
N ALA A 144 -8.79 6.03 9.16
CA ALA A 144 -10.03 6.47 8.54
C ALA A 144 -11.26 5.90 9.26
N PRO A 145 -12.36 6.66 9.36
CA PRO A 145 -13.64 6.13 9.79
C PRO A 145 -14.06 4.95 8.91
N LYS A 146 -14.55 3.86 9.50
CA LYS A 146 -14.92 2.63 8.78
C LYS A 146 -15.86 2.88 7.59
N ALA A 147 -16.87 3.73 7.77
CA ALA A 147 -17.84 4.08 6.72
C ALA A 147 -17.19 4.83 5.55
N TRP A 148 -16.19 5.67 5.83
CA TRP A 148 -15.45 6.38 4.80
C TRP A 148 -14.52 5.43 4.04
N ALA A 149 -13.79 4.58 4.76
CA ALA A 149 -12.90 3.59 4.15
C ALA A 149 -13.66 2.62 3.25
N ALA A 150 -14.84 2.17 3.68
CA ALA A 150 -15.74 1.34 2.88
C ALA A 150 -16.08 1.99 1.55
N ARG A 151 -16.66 3.20 1.60
CA ARG A 151 -17.09 3.92 0.41
C ARG A 151 -15.95 4.23 -0.57
N ILE A 152 -14.74 4.42 -0.08
CA ILE A 152 -13.57 4.77 -0.91
C ILE A 152 -12.91 3.55 -1.54
N LEU A 153 -12.97 2.40 -0.87
CA LEU A 153 -12.31 1.16 -1.30
C LEU A 153 -13.25 0.17 -1.99
N GLU A 154 -14.57 0.36 -1.87
CA GLU A 154 -15.58 -0.45 -2.55
C GLU A 154 -15.33 -0.49 -4.07
N ASP A 155 -15.35 -1.70 -4.63
CA ASP A 155 -15.09 -2.00 -6.04
C ASP A 155 -13.73 -1.50 -6.60
N THR A 156 -12.74 -1.25 -5.75
CA THR A 156 -11.39 -0.82 -6.18
C THR A 156 -10.39 -1.97 -6.24
N TYR A 157 -9.38 -1.88 -7.10
CA TYR A 157 -8.26 -2.83 -7.09
C TYR A 157 -7.43 -2.73 -5.81
N SER A 158 -7.40 -1.54 -5.21
CA SER A 158 -6.74 -1.29 -3.94
C SER A 158 -7.27 -2.15 -2.79
N VAL A 159 -8.56 -2.54 -2.79
CA VAL A 159 -9.10 -3.44 -1.75
C VAL A 159 -8.46 -4.83 -1.82
N SER A 160 -8.26 -5.36 -3.03
CA SER A 160 -7.64 -6.68 -3.22
C SER A 160 -6.19 -6.70 -2.74
N LEU A 161 -5.48 -5.58 -2.94
CA LEU A 161 -4.11 -5.43 -2.44
C LEU A 161 -4.07 -5.32 -0.91
N LEU A 162 -4.99 -4.56 -0.32
CA LEU A 162 -5.11 -4.44 1.13
C LEU A 162 -5.43 -5.80 1.78
N ASP A 163 -6.35 -6.56 1.19
CA ASP A 163 -6.71 -7.91 1.65
C ASP A 163 -5.51 -8.85 1.62
N PHE A 164 -4.74 -8.82 0.54
CA PHE A 164 -3.53 -9.61 0.41
C PHE A 164 -2.52 -9.27 1.51
N ALA A 165 -2.29 -7.97 1.76
CA ALA A 165 -1.36 -7.51 2.78
C ALA A 165 -1.79 -7.94 4.20
N MET A 166 -3.07 -7.79 4.53
CA MET A 166 -3.61 -8.14 5.84
C MET A 166 -3.62 -9.66 6.07
N ARG A 167 -3.95 -10.46 5.05
CA ARG A 167 -3.88 -11.94 5.14
C ARG A 167 -2.45 -12.44 5.37
N HIS A 168 -1.48 -11.83 4.70
CA HIS A 168 -0.09 -12.19 4.87
C HIS A 168 0.40 -11.90 6.31
N GLU A 169 0.00 -10.77 6.88
CA GLU A 169 0.32 -10.43 8.27
C GLU A 169 -0.25 -11.46 9.26
N ALA A 170 -1.52 -11.84 9.10
CA ALA A 170 -2.15 -12.83 9.96
C ALA A 170 -1.42 -14.18 9.93
N LEU A 171 -1.03 -14.62 8.73
CA LEU A 171 -0.22 -15.82 8.53
C LEU A 171 1.14 -15.74 9.22
N VAL A 172 1.85 -14.61 9.07
CA VAL A 172 3.17 -14.40 9.69
C VAL A 172 3.07 -14.39 11.22
N ARG A 173 1.99 -13.88 11.79
CA ARG A 173 1.76 -13.85 13.25
C ARG A 173 1.18 -15.13 13.82
N GLY A 174 1.01 -16.18 13.00
CA GLY A 174 0.41 -17.44 13.44
C GLY A 174 -1.03 -17.32 13.92
N HIS A 175 -1.71 -16.21 13.63
CA HIS A 175 -3.13 -16.06 13.89
C HIS A 175 -3.86 -16.70 12.72
N SER A 176 -4.65 -17.74 12.98
CA SER A 176 -5.54 -18.27 11.95
C SER A 176 -6.51 -17.14 11.58
N PRO A 177 -6.53 -16.65 10.32
CA PRO A 177 -7.43 -15.57 9.95
C PRO A 177 -8.85 -16.15 10.01
N SER A 178 -9.55 -15.95 11.13
CA SER A 178 -10.98 -16.20 11.14
C SER A 178 -11.57 -15.28 10.08
N THR A 179 -12.35 -15.85 9.18
CA THR A 179 -13.04 -15.11 8.12
C THR A 179 -13.97 -14.03 8.69
N GLU A 180 -14.37 -14.15 9.96
CA GLU A 180 -15.01 -13.10 10.76
C GLU A 180 -14.08 -11.94 11.09
N SER A 181 -12.83 -12.17 11.51
CA SER A 181 -11.87 -11.11 11.84
C SER A 181 -11.61 -10.19 10.64
N LEU A 182 -11.33 -10.72 9.46
CA LEU A 182 -11.12 -9.85 8.28
C LEU A 182 -12.36 -9.00 7.92
N LYS A 183 -13.58 -9.51 8.16
CA LYS A 183 -14.84 -8.76 8.00
C LYS A 183 -15.07 -7.75 9.14
N ASP A 184 -14.63 -8.04 10.36
CA ASP A 184 -14.74 -7.13 11.52
C ASP A 184 -13.74 -5.95 11.44
N TRP A 185 -12.58 -6.22 10.84
CA TRP A 185 -11.53 -5.24 10.57
C TRP A 185 -11.84 -4.39 9.32
N LEU A 186 -12.44 -4.98 8.29
CA LEU A 186 -12.90 -4.32 7.07
C LEU A 186 -14.38 -4.67 6.81
N PRO A 187 -15.35 -3.93 7.38
CA PRO A 187 -16.78 -4.18 7.15
C PRO A 187 -17.18 -4.11 5.66
N VAL A 188 -16.33 -3.52 4.82
CA VAL A 188 -16.43 -3.45 3.35
C VAL A 188 -16.55 -4.82 2.69
N MET A 189 -16.00 -5.87 3.29
CA MET A 189 -16.00 -7.22 2.70
C MET A 189 -17.23 -8.06 3.06
N SER A 190 -18.18 -7.51 3.81
CA SER A 190 -19.48 -8.16 4.01
C SER A 190 -20.37 -7.95 2.79
N LYS A 191 -20.22 -8.86 1.81
CA LYS A 191 -21.12 -9.01 0.65
C LYS A 191 -22.59 -9.30 1.04
N ASP A 192 -22.87 -9.47 2.34
CA ASP A 192 -24.20 -9.73 2.92
C ASP A 192 -24.86 -8.46 3.51
N SER A 193 -24.24 -7.28 3.41
CA SER A 193 -24.95 -6.04 3.71
C SER A 193 -25.94 -5.74 2.58
N GLY A 194 -27.17 -6.21 2.74
CA GLY A 194 -28.32 -5.94 1.88
C GLY A 194 -28.71 -4.45 1.85
N LEU A 195 -27.79 -3.58 1.43
CA LEU A 195 -28.05 -2.20 1.03
C LEU A 195 -28.32 -2.16 -0.49
N VAL A 196 -29.22 -3.05 -0.92
CA VAL A 196 -30.17 -2.71 -1.96
C VAL A 196 -31.35 -2.06 -1.24
N ARG A 197 -31.39 -0.74 -1.24
CA ARG A 197 -32.58 0.07 -1.51
C ARG A 197 -32.18 1.49 -1.87
#